data_AF-A0A9E2LQ07-F1
#
_entry.id   AF-A0A9E2LQ07-F1
#
_cell.length_a   1.000
_cell.length_b   1.000
_cell.length_c   1.000
_cell.angle_alpha   90.00
_cell.angle_beta   90.00
_cell.angle_gamma   90.00
#
_symmetry.space_group_name_H-M   'P 1'
#
loop_
_entity.id
_entity.type
_entity.pdbx_description
1 polymer ?
#
loop_
_entity_poly.entity_id
_entity_poly.type
_entity_poly.pdbx_seq_one_letter_code
_entity_poly.pdbx_strand_id
1 'polypeptide(L)'
;MAELERTKNGLISSIDILDRTGLSRATLNNYIKMGIIPRPIVRKPEKASIKARQIGYFPGSVLDTINKIKQYKSEGHSMDEICDHMRVKANDSSITTDSVTSDADEQGRDDGLIPDEERRTDQETSQEMSDIMIAVKTNEVKLTINDLQYPAYLIGNNFEIDWINTEAEEAIFGQNIHSITIAESRNIFRLFIGMGLMQSVESRHSILDFHMSLFKQRSSKEELEKLFPGITKRDVKMLSDIYDIIDVTSSPVLPETYLNLNFHQDSEMVYRVNKIKFREGILCVYVPADKMMQGIVELLSRRGRIIQDLLKQRMPTLVSFSVLVADLQDSIRICAELPPEEYFRLINEIWKCMEGSFKKYYGTYGKHAGDGMVYYFLRERDSNYLMNAILCSLELRESMKNLSNKWKMTKGWFNELYLNVGINEGQEYFGTIPASPTIEFTALGDSVNYAGRLSDFARYGSIWTTKNLMNRLSDEERKQICYGIRKKEQNRDVMIKNIFSRVVDLMPPDSPKYSKYMDIANLAVTEIHDIR
;
A
#
# COMPACT_ATOMS: atom_id res chain seq x y z
N MET A 1 27.02 33.52 38.70
CA MET A 1 26.80 34.42 37.54
C MET A 1 26.84 33.61 36.25
N ALA A 2 25.72 32.98 35.89
CA ALA A 2 25.44 32.48 34.53
C ALA A 2 23.98 32.00 34.47
N GLU A 3 23.08 32.92 34.80
CA GLU A 3 21.67 32.86 34.42
C GLU A 3 21.51 33.82 33.23
N LEU A 4 20.62 33.48 32.29
CA LEU A 4 20.31 34.16 31.00
C LEU A 4 21.14 33.78 29.77
N GLU A 5 20.69 32.73 29.08
CA GLU A 5 20.43 32.80 27.63
C GLU A 5 19.08 32.10 27.34
N ARG A 6 17.97 32.71 27.79
CA ARG A 6 16.66 32.45 27.19
C ARG A 6 16.64 33.20 25.85
N THR A 7 16.85 32.48 24.76
CA THR A 7 16.56 32.96 23.40
C THR A 7 15.11 33.46 23.36
N LYS A 8 14.87 34.56 22.62
CA LYS A 8 13.61 35.31 22.52
C LYS A 8 12.33 34.52 22.13
N ASN A 9 12.40 33.18 22.03
CA ASN A 9 11.28 32.29 21.72
C ASN A 9 11.24 30.99 22.56
N GLY A 10 12.06 30.81 23.60
CA GLY A 10 12.01 29.60 24.45
C GLY A 10 12.37 28.27 23.73
N LEU A 11 13.00 28.37 22.56
CA LEU A 11 13.37 27.24 21.71
C LEU A 11 14.85 26.86 21.89
N ILE A 12 15.13 25.56 21.95
CA ILE A 12 16.46 24.96 22.03
C ILE A 12 16.81 24.24 20.72
N SER A 13 18.05 24.37 20.25
CA SER A 13 18.47 23.74 18.99
C SER A 13 18.68 22.22 19.16
N SER A 14 18.56 21.48 18.06
CA SER A 14 18.83 20.04 18.05
C SER A 14 20.26 19.71 18.43
N ILE A 15 21.21 20.60 18.14
CA ILE A 15 22.62 20.45 18.52
C ILE A 15 22.77 20.58 20.04
N ASP A 16 22.18 21.62 20.63
CA ASP A 16 22.24 21.84 22.07
C ASP A 16 21.54 20.71 22.86
N ILE A 17 20.46 20.13 22.32
CA ILE A 17 19.82 18.95 22.93
C ILE A 17 20.78 17.76 22.95
N LEU A 18 21.45 17.46 21.83
CA LEU A 18 22.37 16.32 21.74
C LEU A 18 23.55 16.50 22.69
N ASP A 19 24.11 17.71 22.75
CA ASP A 19 25.25 18.01 23.61
C ASP A 19 24.88 17.96 25.10
N ARG A 20 23.72 18.50 25.50
CA ARG A 20 23.29 18.52 26.91
C ARG A 20 22.74 17.18 27.40
N THR A 21 22.15 16.38 26.52
CA THR A 21 21.53 15.10 26.88
C THR A 21 22.41 13.90 26.54
N GLY A 22 23.48 14.06 25.77
CA GLY A 22 24.31 12.94 25.29
C GLY A 22 23.56 11.95 24.38
N LEU A 23 22.39 12.33 23.85
CA LEU A 23 21.64 11.48 22.92
C LEU A 23 22.31 11.43 21.55
N SER A 24 22.14 10.32 20.84
CA SER A 24 22.45 10.27 19.42
C SER A 24 21.34 10.94 18.59
N ARG A 25 21.70 11.45 17.41
CA ARG A 25 20.72 11.98 16.43
C ARG A 25 19.65 10.95 16.06
N ALA A 26 20.03 9.68 15.95
CA ALA A 26 19.11 8.60 15.64
C ALA A 26 18.09 8.39 16.77
N THR A 27 18.54 8.46 18.03
CA THR A 27 17.67 8.32 19.20
C THR A 27 16.67 9.47 19.31
N LEU A 28 17.12 10.71 19.08
CA LEU A 28 16.24 11.88 19.06
C LEU A 28 15.17 11.75 17.96
N ASN A 29 15.55 11.31 16.77
CA ASN A 29 14.61 11.06 15.66
C ASN A 29 13.62 9.93 15.98
N ASN A 30 14.05 8.89 16.70
CA ASN A 30 13.15 7.81 17.12
C ASN A 30 12.10 8.33 18.11
N TYR A 31 12.49 9.15 19.10
CA TYR A 31 11.53 9.75 20.04
C TYR A 31 10.51 10.68 19.35
N ILE A 32 10.91 11.36 18.26
CA ILE A 32 10.01 12.15 17.42
C ILE A 32 9.05 11.25 16.63
N LYS A 33 9.55 10.14 16.06
CA LYS A 33 8.71 9.17 15.34
C LYS A 33 7.67 8.50 16.25
N MET A 34 8.05 8.24 17.51
CA MET A 34 7.17 7.67 18.53
C MET A 34 6.19 8.70 19.13
N GLY A 35 6.32 9.99 18.77
CA GLY A 35 5.42 11.06 19.23
C GLY A 35 5.64 11.52 20.67
N ILE A 36 6.71 11.06 21.34
CA ILE A 36 7.04 11.47 22.72
C ILE A 36 7.70 12.86 22.73
N ILE A 37 8.40 13.22 21.65
CA ILE A 37 9.00 14.55 21.44
C ILE A 37 8.33 15.20 20.23
N PRO A 38 7.90 16.48 20.32
CA PRO A 38 7.29 17.19 19.20
C PRO A 38 8.26 17.34 18.02
N ARG A 39 7.72 17.46 16.81
CA ARG A 39 8.53 17.69 15.61
C ARG A 39 9.27 19.04 15.70
N PRO A 40 10.54 19.11 15.28
CA PRO A 40 11.31 20.36 15.32
C PRO A 40 10.83 21.36 14.30
N ILE A 41 10.94 22.65 14.64
CA ILE A 41 10.82 23.75 13.71
C ILE A 41 12.17 23.92 13.01
N VAL A 42 12.24 23.66 11.71
CA VAL A 42 13.49 23.72 10.94
C VAL A 42 13.74 25.15 10.45
N ARG A 43 14.88 25.74 10.85
CA ARG A 43 15.30 27.09 10.45
C ARG A 43 16.80 27.13 10.14
N LYS A 44 17.27 28.21 9.52
CA LYS A 44 18.72 28.45 9.36
C LYS A 44 19.36 28.63 10.75
N PRO A 45 20.63 28.23 10.95
CA PRO A 45 21.32 28.42 12.23
C PRO A 45 21.38 29.91 12.59
N GLU A 46 21.03 30.28 13.82
CA GLU A 46 21.18 31.67 14.29
C GLU A 46 22.65 32.04 14.54
N LYS A 47 23.50 31.04 14.82
CA LYS A 47 24.95 31.21 15.00
C LYS A 47 25.69 30.89 13.70
N ALA A 48 26.43 31.87 13.17
CA ALA A 48 27.20 31.78 11.93
C ALA A 48 28.32 30.73 11.93
N SER A 49 28.66 30.16 13.10
CA SER A 49 29.70 29.14 13.28
C SER A 49 29.25 27.71 12.93
N ILE A 50 27.96 27.47 12.67
CA ILE A 50 27.45 26.12 12.41
C ILE A 50 27.41 25.84 10.90
N LYS A 51 28.22 24.88 10.43
CA LYS A 51 28.34 24.47 9.01
C LYS A 51 27.05 23.87 8.39
N ALA A 52 25.99 23.66 9.16
CA ALA A 52 24.75 23.04 8.69
C ALA A 52 23.85 24.06 7.96
N ARG A 53 23.31 23.70 6.79
CA ARG A 53 22.40 24.57 6.01
C ARG A 53 21.06 24.83 6.71
N GLN A 54 20.60 23.91 7.57
CA GLN A 54 19.35 23.98 8.34
C GLN A 54 19.49 23.19 9.65
N ILE A 55 18.84 23.66 10.73
CA ILE A 55 18.84 23.02 12.06
C ILE A 55 17.39 23.00 12.59
N GLY A 56 17.04 21.95 13.32
CA GLY A 56 15.76 21.84 14.01
C GLY A 56 15.78 22.50 15.39
N TYR A 57 14.75 23.25 15.74
CA TYR A 57 14.55 23.88 17.04
C TYR A 57 13.32 23.29 17.73
N PHE A 58 13.42 23.08 19.04
CA PHE A 58 12.40 22.41 19.87
C PHE A 58 12.02 23.31 21.06
N PRO A 59 10.82 23.15 21.64
CA PRO A 59 10.49 23.77 22.92
C PRO A 59 11.46 23.32 24.02
N GLY A 60 11.79 24.20 24.97
CA GLY A 60 12.68 23.88 26.10
C GLY A 60 12.22 22.68 26.95
N SER A 61 10.91 22.40 26.99
CA SER A 61 10.31 21.26 27.70
C SER A 61 10.80 19.89 27.20
N VAL A 62 11.38 19.82 25.99
CA VAL A 62 11.95 18.58 25.44
C VAL A 62 13.10 18.04 26.30
N LEU A 63 13.88 18.91 26.95
CA LEU A 63 14.93 18.45 27.86
C LEU A 63 14.35 17.70 29.07
N ASP A 64 13.24 18.20 29.62
CA ASP A 64 12.57 17.59 30.76
C ASP A 64 11.96 16.24 30.37
N THR A 65 11.36 16.15 29.18
CA THR A 65 10.85 14.89 28.63
C THR A 65 11.96 13.86 28.44
N ILE A 66 13.11 14.28 27.89
CA ILE A 66 14.26 13.38 27.70
C ILE A 66 14.80 12.88 29.05
N ASN A 67 14.89 13.74 30.05
CA ASN A 67 15.35 13.35 31.38
C ASN A 67 14.40 12.36 32.05
N LYS A 68 13.08 12.54 31.92
CA LYS A 68 12.11 11.56 32.41
C LYS A 68 12.18 10.22 31.67
N ILE A 69 12.41 10.22 30.36
CA ILE A 69 12.64 8.97 29.60
C ILE A 69 13.87 8.23 30.13
N LYS A 70 14.96 8.94 30.43
CA LYS A 70 16.15 8.33 31.03
C LYS A 70 15.88 7.75 32.41
N GLN A 71 15.09 8.45 33.23
CA GLN A 71 14.69 7.97 34.54
C GLN A 71 13.89 6.67 34.44
N TYR A 72 12.83 6.62 33.63
CA TYR A 72 12.04 5.39 33.47
C TYR A 72 12.86 4.22 32.90
N LYS A 73 13.82 4.50 32.01
CA LYS A 73 14.77 3.48 31.54
C LYS A 73 15.66 2.94 32.66
N SER A 74 16.10 3.80 33.58
CA SER A 74 16.88 3.35 34.75
C SER A 74 16.04 2.55 35.75
N GLU A 75 14.73 2.78 35.76
CA GLU A 75 13.75 2.04 36.57
C GLU A 75 13.32 0.71 35.90
N GLY A 76 13.82 0.41 34.70
CA GLY A 76 13.63 -0.87 34.01
C GLY A 76 12.46 -0.94 33.03
N HIS A 77 11.76 0.18 32.79
CA HIS A 77 10.64 0.23 31.86
C HIS A 77 11.07 0.05 30.40
N SER A 78 10.26 -0.70 29.64
CA SER A 78 10.39 -0.82 28.19
C SER A 78 9.99 0.48 27.48
N MET A 79 10.40 0.64 26.21
CA MET A 79 10.08 1.85 25.45
C MET A 79 8.57 2.01 25.17
N ASP A 80 7.83 0.91 25.09
CA ASP A 80 6.38 0.95 24.86
C ASP A 80 5.65 1.39 26.13
N GLU A 81 6.04 0.87 27.30
CA GLU A 81 5.51 1.31 28.61
C GLU A 81 5.79 2.80 28.88
N ILE A 82 6.99 3.29 28.50
CA ILE A 82 7.34 4.71 28.63
C ILE A 82 6.43 5.58 27.74
N CYS A 83 6.08 5.11 26.53
CA CYS A 83 5.15 5.85 25.66
C CYS A 83 3.77 5.97 26.28
N ASP A 84 3.26 4.88 26.86
CA ASP A 84 1.94 4.84 27.48
C ASP A 84 1.88 5.75 28.72
N HIS A 85 2.90 5.69 29.60
CA HIS A 85 3.00 6.58 30.76
C HIS A 85 3.11 8.07 30.39
N MET A 86 3.75 8.40 29.27
CA MET A 86 3.87 9.78 28.78
C MET A 86 2.60 10.28 28.09
N ARG A 87 1.81 9.39 27.47
CA ARG A 87 0.53 9.74 26.83
C ARG A 87 -0.58 10.02 27.84
N VAL A 88 -0.66 9.22 28.92
CA VAL A 88 -1.68 9.40 29.96
C VAL A 88 -1.55 10.76 30.67
N LYS A 89 -0.32 11.23 30.92
CA LYS A 89 -0.10 12.55 31.58
C LYS A 89 -0.42 13.76 30.72
N ALA A 90 -0.49 13.65 29.39
CA ALA A 90 -0.87 14.78 28.52
C ALA A 90 -2.38 15.08 28.59
N ASN A 91 -3.20 14.07 28.95
CA ASN A 91 -4.65 14.22 29.10
C ASN A 91 -5.09 14.75 30.48
N ASP A 92 -4.24 14.68 31.50
CA ASP A 92 -4.56 15.17 32.87
C ASP A 92 -4.25 16.67 33.07
N SER A 93 -3.49 17.30 32.16
CA SER A 93 -3.04 18.69 32.29
C SER A 93 -3.96 19.75 31.65
N SER A 94 -5.18 19.40 31.25
CA SER A 94 -6.14 20.31 30.58
C SER A 94 -7.31 20.79 31.45
N ILE A 95 -7.23 20.66 32.79
CA ILE A 95 -8.26 21.19 33.70
C ILE A 95 -7.61 22.17 34.69
N THR A 96 -7.54 23.45 34.29
CA THR A 96 -7.63 24.63 35.17
C THR A 96 -7.79 25.87 34.27
N THR A 97 -9.02 26.28 34.00
CA THR A 97 -9.33 27.62 33.52
C THR A 97 -9.63 28.48 34.75
N ASP A 98 -8.68 29.36 35.08
CA ASP A 98 -8.87 30.43 36.05
C ASP A 98 -9.97 31.39 35.57
N SER A 99 -10.97 31.56 36.43
CA SER A 99 -11.95 32.62 36.41
C SER A 99 -11.27 33.99 36.59
N VAL A 100 -11.44 34.89 35.64
CA VAL A 100 -11.24 36.33 35.86
C VAL A 100 -12.58 37.03 35.69
N THR A 101 -13.09 37.48 36.84
CA THR A 101 -14.16 38.43 37.05
C THR A 101 -13.84 39.80 36.44
N SER A 102 -14.84 40.43 35.81
CA SER A 102 -14.94 41.89 35.75
C SER A 102 -16.40 42.30 35.81
N ASP A 103 -16.81 42.76 36.99
CA ASP A 103 -17.98 43.59 37.22
C ASP A 103 -17.80 44.97 36.57
N ALA A 104 -18.87 45.50 35.99
CA ALA A 104 -19.32 46.90 36.12
C ALA A 104 -20.68 47.09 35.39
N ASP A 105 -21.73 47.32 36.20
CA ASP A 105 -22.70 48.44 36.14
C ASP A 105 -23.27 48.93 34.79
N GLU A 106 -24.54 49.31 34.61
CA GLU A 106 -25.71 49.42 35.48
C GLU A 106 -26.95 49.73 34.59
N GLN A 107 -28.13 49.35 35.08
CA GLN A 107 -29.44 50.01 34.91
C GLN A 107 -30.16 50.05 33.54
N GLY A 108 -31.27 49.30 33.47
CA GLY A 108 -32.59 49.93 33.40
C GLY A 108 -33.58 49.51 32.31
N ARG A 109 -34.69 48.91 32.78
CA ARG A 109 -36.10 48.93 32.25
C ARG A 109 -36.56 47.83 31.28
N ASP A 110 -37.29 46.89 31.89
CA ASP A 110 -38.64 46.40 31.59
C ASP A 110 -39.28 46.79 30.24
N ASP A 111 -39.52 45.81 29.37
CA ASP A 111 -40.86 45.43 28.89
C ASP A 111 -40.75 44.16 28.02
N GLY A 112 -41.60 43.18 28.28
CA GLY A 112 -41.57 41.88 27.61
C GLY A 112 -41.94 41.91 26.13
N LEU A 113 -41.34 41.01 25.34
CA LEU A 113 -41.87 40.40 24.12
C LEU A 113 -40.97 39.22 23.70
N ILE A 114 -41.61 38.08 23.46
CA ILE A 114 -41.22 36.78 22.87
C ILE A 114 -39.93 36.83 22.00
N PRO A 115 -38.93 35.92 22.14
CA PRO A 115 -37.70 35.99 21.35
C PRO A 115 -37.82 35.38 19.95
N ASP A 116 -37.35 36.14 18.97
CA ASP A 116 -36.94 35.73 17.62
C ASP A 116 -35.77 34.71 17.68
N GLU A 117 -36.05 33.41 17.57
CA GLU A 117 -35.02 32.37 17.37
C GLU A 117 -34.74 32.04 15.89
N GLU A 118 -35.55 32.51 14.93
CA GLU A 118 -35.42 32.13 13.51
C GLU A 118 -34.52 33.04 12.65
N ARG A 119 -33.94 34.11 13.22
CA ARG A 119 -33.08 35.06 12.45
C ARG A 119 -31.58 35.04 12.78
N ARG A 120 -31.16 34.35 13.85
CA ARG A 120 -29.73 34.25 14.22
C ARG A 120 -28.99 33.18 13.44
N THR A 121 -29.67 32.09 13.07
CA THR A 121 -29.08 30.97 12.33
C THR A 121 -28.62 31.34 10.92
N ASP A 122 -29.34 32.23 10.23
CA ASP A 122 -29.03 32.61 8.83
C ASP A 122 -27.84 33.58 8.72
N GLN A 123 -27.60 34.42 9.74
CA GLN A 123 -26.46 35.33 9.76
C GLN A 123 -25.19 34.65 10.27
N GLU A 124 -25.28 33.75 11.27
CA GLU A 124 -24.13 32.94 11.72
C GLU A 124 -23.67 31.95 10.65
N THR A 125 -24.60 31.29 9.94
CA THR A 125 -24.24 30.39 8.80
C THR A 125 -23.63 31.15 7.62
N SER A 126 -24.08 32.37 7.34
CA SER A 126 -23.51 33.21 6.27
C SER A 126 -22.10 33.70 6.61
N GLN A 127 -21.85 34.03 7.88
CA GLN A 127 -20.53 34.46 8.35
C GLN A 127 -19.55 33.27 8.40
N GLU A 128 -19.97 32.11 8.91
CA GLU A 128 -19.17 30.88 8.94
C GLU A 128 -18.88 30.34 7.53
N MET A 129 -19.84 30.35 6.60
CA MET A 129 -19.59 29.99 5.20
C MET A 129 -18.60 30.96 4.53
N SER A 130 -18.60 32.24 4.92
CA SER A 130 -17.63 33.22 4.45
C SER A 130 -16.23 32.94 5.00
N ASP A 131 -16.12 32.56 6.27
CA ASP A 131 -14.86 32.21 6.92
C ASP A 131 -14.28 30.89 6.38
N ILE A 132 -15.13 29.91 6.06
CA ILE A 132 -14.74 28.67 5.35
C ILE A 132 -14.27 29.00 3.93
N MET A 133 -14.96 29.88 3.20
CA MET A 133 -14.52 30.32 1.87
C MET A 133 -13.18 31.07 1.91
N ILE A 134 -12.94 31.84 2.98
CA ILE A 134 -11.66 32.52 3.22
C ILE A 134 -10.58 31.48 3.54
N ALA A 135 -10.84 30.50 4.40
CA ALA A 135 -9.90 29.41 4.73
C ALA A 135 -9.55 28.54 3.51
N VAL A 136 -10.51 28.29 2.63
CA VAL A 136 -10.32 27.58 1.34
C VAL A 136 -9.41 28.39 0.40
N LYS A 137 -9.51 29.72 0.43
CA LYS A 137 -8.61 30.63 -0.33
C LYS A 137 -7.24 30.79 0.31
N THR A 138 -7.12 30.73 1.64
CA THR A 138 -5.84 30.89 2.37
C THR A 138 -5.08 29.58 2.54
N ASN A 139 -5.68 28.42 2.22
CA ASN A 139 -5.04 27.09 2.25
C ASN A 139 -4.60 26.68 3.69
N GLU A 140 -5.27 27.22 4.72
CA GLU A 140 -4.86 27.13 6.12
C GLU A 140 -5.44 25.91 6.88
N VAL A 141 -6.51 25.27 6.38
CA VAL A 141 -7.03 24.01 6.96
C VAL A 141 -6.73 22.82 6.04
N LYS A 142 -6.07 21.80 6.62
CA LYS A 142 -5.68 20.55 5.94
C LYS A 142 -6.55 19.39 6.43
N LEU A 143 -7.82 19.38 6.07
CA LEU A 143 -8.64 18.18 6.20
C LEU A 143 -8.04 17.06 5.34
N THR A 144 -7.73 15.94 5.98
CA THR A 144 -7.25 14.70 5.40
C THR A 144 -8.36 13.65 5.46
N ILE A 145 -8.15 12.51 4.80
CA ILE A 145 -9.15 11.43 4.85
C ILE A 145 -9.34 10.85 6.26
N ASN A 146 -8.35 11.02 7.15
CA ASN A 146 -8.44 10.57 8.54
C ASN A 146 -9.39 11.43 9.38
N ASP A 147 -9.73 12.63 8.90
CA ASP A 147 -10.62 13.56 9.58
C ASP A 147 -12.10 13.31 9.21
N LEU A 148 -12.38 12.25 8.41
CA LEU A 148 -13.75 11.85 8.06
C LEU A 148 -14.45 11.18 9.25
N GLN A 149 -15.37 11.93 9.86
CA GLN A 149 -16.22 11.49 10.98
C GLN A 149 -17.45 10.67 10.56
N TYR A 150 -17.59 10.39 9.27
CA TYR A 150 -18.76 9.69 8.73
C TYR A 150 -18.33 8.36 8.10
N PRO A 151 -19.18 7.32 8.11
CA PRO A 151 -18.87 6.05 7.48
C PRO A 151 -18.43 6.24 6.02
N ALA A 152 -17.22 5.79 5.72
CA ALA A 152 -16.62 5.97 4.42
C ALA A 152 -15.74 4.77 4.03
N TYR A 153 -15.80 4.41 2.74
CA TYR A 153 -14.92 3.40 2.19
C TYR A 153 -14.69 3.59 0.68
N LEU A 154 -13.52 3.20 0.23
CA LEU A 154 -13.11 3.17 -1.17
C LEU A 154 -13.34 1.78 -1.74
N ILE A 155 -14.09 1.72 -2.83
CA ILE A 155 -14.32 0.49 -3.59
C ILE A 155 -13.44 0.50 -4.84
N GLY A 156 -12.58 -0.50 -4.99
CA GLY A 156 -11.75 -0.70 -6.17
C GLY A 156 -12.57 -1.16 -7.39
N ASN A 157 -11.91 -1.29 -8.54
CA ASN A 157 -12.58 -1.67 -9.79
C ASN A 157 -13.18 -3.09 -9.78
N ASN A 158 -12.68 -3.99 -8.93
CA ASN A 158 -13.22 -5.34 -8.73
C ASN A 158 -14.32 -5.40 -7.64
N PHE A 159 -14.82 -4.24 -7.20
CA PHE A 159 -15.79 -4.12 -6.11
C PHE A 159 -15.29 -4.61 -4.75
N GLU A 160 -13.97 -4.60 -4.55
CA GLU A 160 -13.30 -4.90 -3.28
C GLU A 160 -13.12 -3.61 -2.48
N ILE A 161 -13.25 -3.69 -1.16
CA ILE A 161 -12.92 -2.55 -0.29
C ILE A 161 -11.40 -2.39 -0.27
N ASP A 162 -10.91 -1.24 -0.74
CA ASP A 162 -9.49 -0.89 -0.83
C ASP A 162 -9.03 -0.01 0.36
N TRP A 163 -9.95 0.74 0.95
CA TRP A 163 -9.77 1.55 2.15
C TRP A 163 -11.11 1.70 2.87
N ILE A 164 -11.10 1.80 4.19
CA ILE A 164 -12.29 1.96 5.03
C ILE A 164 -11.92 2.68 6.32
N ASN A 165 -12.81 3.50 6.88
CA ASN A 165 -12.63 4.07 8.21
C ASN A 165 -13.37 3.27 9.29
N THR A 166 -13.02 3.52 10.55
CA THR A 166 -13.62 2.86 11.73
C THR A 166 -15.14 3.03 11.77
N GLU A 167 -15.65 4.22 11.46
CA GLU A 167 -17.09 4.50 11.42
C GLU A 167 -17.84 3.55 10.49
N ALA A 168 -17.29 3.24 9.30
CA ALA A 168 -17.91 2.27 8.40
C ALA A 168 -17.80 0.83 8.90
N GLU A 169 -16.68 0.43 9.50
CA GLU A 169 -16.55 -0.92 10.08
C GLU A 169 -17.58 -1.17 11.18
N GLU A 170 -17.80 -0.18 12.05
CA GLU A 170 -18.74 -0.29 13.17
C GLU A 170 -20.19 -0.14 12.73
N ALA A 171 -20.52 0.93 12.00
CA ALA A 171 -21.89 1.30 11.66
C ALA A 171 -22.45 0.47 10.49
N ILE A 172 -21.63 0.22 9.46
CA ILE A 172 -22.07 -0.46 8.24
C ILE A 172 -21.76 -1.95 8.32
N PHE A 173 -20.52 -2.32 8.66
CA PHE A 173 -20.09 -3.71 8.52
C PHE A 173 -20.33 -4.59 9.76
N GLY A 174 -20.36 -3.99 10.95
CA GLY A 174 -20.42 -4.73 12.22
C GLY A 174 -19.25 -5.70 12.42
N GLN A 175 -18.15 -5.51 11.69
CA GLN A 175 -16.97 -6.37 11.72
C GLN A 175 -15.72 -5.60 11.30
N ASN A 176 -14.56 -6.05 11.75
CA ASN A 176 -13.28 -5.47 11.37
C ASN A 176 -12.85 -5.95 9.96
N ILE A 177 -13.12 -5.15 8.95
CA ILE A 177 -12.74 -5.38 7.55
C ILE A 177 -11.23 -5.28 7.35
N HIS A 178 -10.53 -4.45 8.14
CA HIS A 178 -9.06 -4.34 8.11
C HIS A 178 -8.35 -5.68 8.38
N SER A 179 -8.96 -6.58 9.15
CA SER A 179 -8.42 -7.93 9.42
C SER A 179 -8.50 -8.89 8.22
N ILE A 180 -9.31 -8.56 7.21
CA ILE A 180 -9.50 -9.38 6.01
C ILE A 180 -8.39 -9.07 5.00
N THR A 181 -7.42 -9.98 4.91
CA THR A 181 -6.19 -9.76 4.11
C THR A 181 -6.32 -10.20 2.66
N ILE A 182 -7.25 -11.11 2.36
CA ILE A 182 -7.54 -11.60 1.00
C ILE A 182 -8.52 -10.63 0.33
N ALA A 183 -8.11 -10.02 -0.78
CA ALA A 183 -8.85 -8.97 -1.48
C ALA A 183 -10.29 -9.40 -1.82
N GLU A 184 -10.44 -10.58 -2.39
CA GLU A 184 -11.73 -11.11 -2.87
C GLU A 184 -12.71 -11.39 -1.71
N SER A 185 -12.19 -11.56 -0.50
CA SER A 185 -13.01 -11.72 0.71
C SER A 185 -13.58 -10.39 1.19
N ARG A 186 -13.01 -9.26 0.76
CA ARG A 186 -13.53 -7.89 0.97
C ARG A 186 -14.44 -7.41 -0.16
N ASN A 187 -14.87 -8.29 -1.07
CA ASN A 187 -15.82 -7.90 -2.10
C ASN A 187 -17.12 -7.41 -1.46
N ILE A 188 -17.58 -6.24 -1.85
CA ILE A 188 -18.68 -5.55 -1.20
C ILE A 188 -19.99 -6.35 -1.26
N PHE A 189 -20.26 -7.03 -2.37
CA PHE A 189 -21.45 -7.87 -2.51
C PHE A 189 -21.34 -9.11 -1.62
N ARG A 190 -20.15 -9.72 -1.54
CA ARG A 190 -19.90 -10.85 -0.62
C ARG A 190 -20.17 -10.46 0.83
N LEU A 191 -19.68 -9.30 1.24
CA LEU A 191 -19.87 -8.80 2.61
C LEU A 191 -21.35 -8.56 2.91
N PHE A 192 -22.09 -7.89 2.01
CA PHE A 192 -23.52 -7.62 2.22
C PHE A 192 -24.41 -8.86 2.12
N ILE A 193 -24.06 -9.85 1.29
CA ILE A 193 -24.74 -11.15 1.26
C ILE A 193 -24.49 -11.91 2.57
N GLY A 194 -23.25 -11.90 3.05
CA GLY A 194 -22.82 -12.63 4.24
C GLY A 194 -23.25 -12.01 5.57
N MET A 195 -23.76 -10.76 5.56
CA MET A 195 -24.30 -10.11 6.75
C MET A 195 -25.54 -10.85 7.28
N GLY A 196 -25.37 -11.48 8.46
CA GLY A 196 -26.48 -11.87 9.31
C GLY A 196 -27.13 -10.67 10.00
N LEU A 197 -28.37 -10.87 10.46
CA LEU A 197 -29.37 -10.09 11.25
C LEU A 197 -29.04 -8.73 11.95
N MET A 198 -27.84 -8.17 11.88
CA MET A 198 -27.44 -6.91 12.52
C MET A 198 -28.04 -5.66 11.87
N GLN A 199 -28.53 -5.75 10.62
CA GLN A 199 -29.23 -4.66 9.92
C GLN A 199 -30.62 -5.11 9.47
N SER A 200 -31.57 -4.16 9.38
CA SER A 200 -32.89 -4.43 8.81
C SER A 200 -32.75 -4.95 7.38
N VAL A 201 -33.66 -5.84 6.97
CA VAL A 201 -33.69 -6.40 5.60
C VAL A 201 -33.74 -5.27 4.56
N GLU A 202 -34.46 -4.20 4.88
CA GLU A 202 -34.64 -3.01 4.04
C GLU A 202 -33.35 -2.18 3.88
N SER A 203 -32.57 -2.01 4.97
CA SER A 203 -31.26 -1.34 4.90
C SER A 203 -30.30 -2.11 4.00
N ARG A 204 -30.24 -3.43 4.16
CA ARG A 204 -29.39 -4.29 3.33
C ARG A 204 -29.79 -4.24 1.85
N HIS A 205 -31.09 -4.25 1.55
CA HIS A 205 -31.58 -4.11 0.17
C HIS A 205 -31.19 -2.75 -0.40
N SER A 206 -31.42 -1.67 0.33
CA SER A 206 -31.09 -0.31 -0.12
C SER A 206 -29.60 -0.14 -0.44
N ILE A 207 -28.72 -0.72 0.40
CA ILE A 207 -27.28 -0.70 0.15
C ILE A 207 -26.89 -1.59 -1.04
N LEU A 208 -27.47 -2.79 -1.17
CA LEU A 208 -27.22 -3.66 -2.32
C LEU A 208 -27.67 -3.00 -3.62
N ASP A 209 -28.84 -2.37 -3.64
CA ASP A 209 -29.38 -1.66 -4.80
C ASP A 209 -28.46 -0.51 -5.21
N PHE A 210 -27.99 0.26 -4.22
CA PHE A 210 -27.00 1.30 -4.46
C PHE A 210 -25.73 0.77 -5.13
N HIS A 211 -25.12 -0.30 -4.58
CA HIS A 211 -23.89 -0.85 -5.15
C HIS A 211 -24.12 -1.53 -6.49
N MET A 212 -25.28 -2.16 -6.68
CA MET A 212 -25.65 -2.74 -7.95
C MET A 212 -25.86 -1.67 -9.02
N SER A 213 -26.37 -0.49 -8.66
CA SER A 213 -26.42 0.67 -9.58
C SER A 213 -25.01 1.09 -10.04
N LEU A 214 -24.01 1.01 -9.16
CA LEU A 214 -22.61 1.30 -9.51
C LEU A 214 -22.00 0.21 -10.39
N PHE A 215 -22.34 -1.05 -10.13
CA PHE A 215 -21.93 -2.20 -10.95
C PHE A 215 -22.51 -2.12 -12.36
N LYS A 216 -23.83 -1.94 -12.49
CA LYS A 216 -24.54 -1.84 -13.77
C LYS A 216 -24.07 -0.67 -14.65
N GLN A 217 -23.49 0.38 -14.06
CA GLN A 217 -22.85 1.47 -14.81
C GLN A 217 -21.53 1.09 -15.49
N ARG A 218 -20.88 -0.01 -15.06
CA ARG A 218 -19.50 -0.36 -15.46
C ARG A 218 -19.35 -1.78 -15.99
N SER A 219 -20.29 -2.66 -15.66
CA SER A 219 -20.19 -4.10 -15.88
C SER A 219 -21.51 -4.64 -16.41
N SER A 220 -21.41 -5.66 -17.25
CA SER A 220 -22.58 -6.35 -17.77
C SER A 220 -23.10 -7.38 -16.76
N LYS A 221 -24.30 -7.91 -17.03
CA LYS A 221 -24.95 -8.89 -16.15
C LYS A 221 -24.18 -10.21 -16.05
N GLU A 222 -23.49 -10.60 -17.12
CA GLU A 222 -22.69 -11.84 -17.18
C GLU A 222 -21.52 -11.82 -16.18
N GLU A 223 -21.01 -10.63 -15.84
CA GLU A 223 -19.91 -10.47 -14.88
C GLU A 223 -20.34 -10.75 -13.42
N LEU A 224 -21.64 -10.88 -13.13
CA LEU A 224 -22.15 -11.23 -11.80
C LEU A 224 -21.61 -12.57 -11.30
N GLU A 225 -21.47 -13.55 -12.19
CA GLU A 225 -20.91 -14.87 -11.87
C GLU A 225 -19.44 -14.81 -11.46
N LYS A 226 -18.75 -13.73 -11.85
CA LYS A 226 -17.33 -13.52 -11.58
C LYS A 226 -17.06 -12.60 -10.40
N LEU A 227 -18.09 -12.03 -9.76
CA LEU A 227 -17.95 -11.00 -8.72
C LEU A 227 -16.96 -11.37 -7.62
N PHE A 228 -17.00 -12.61 -7.13
CA PHE A 228 -16.01 -13.15 -6.19
C PHE A 228 -15.94 -14.68 -6.28
N PRO A 229 -14.80 -15.30 -5.95
CA PRO A 229 -14.66 -16.75 -5.93
C PRO A 229 -15.63 -17.40 -4.92
N GLY A 230 -16.37 -18.40 -5.38
CA GLY A 230 -17.30 -19.17 -4.55
C GLY A 230 -18.71 -18.58 -4.44
N ILE A 231 -19.08 -17.58 -5.25
CA ILE A 231 -20.45 -17.07 -5.31
C ILE A 231 -21.43 -18.21 -5.69
N THR A 232 -22.52 -18.36 -4.94
CA THR A 232 -23.47 -19.46 -5.19
C THR A 232 -24.44 -19.11 -6.32
N LYS A 233 -24.99 -20.12 -7.00
CA LYS A 233 -26.04 -19.90 -8.03
C LYS A 233 -27.26 -19.15 -7.47
N ARG A 234 -27.56 -19.33 -6.17
CA ARG A 234 -28.63 -18.61 -5.48
C ARG A 234 -28.31 -17.12 -5.38
N ASP A 235 -27.09 -16.78 -4.98
CA ASP A 235 -26.65 -15.40 -4.82
C ASP A 235 -26.56 -14.68 -6.18
N VAL A 236 -26.01 -15.36 -7.20
CA VAL A 236 -26.00 -14.84 -8.58
C VAL A 236 -27.42 -14.52 -9.03
N LYS A 237 -28.37 -15.44 -8.81
CA LYS A 237 -29.78 -15.20 -9.17
C LYS A 237 -30.35 -13.99 -8.44
N MET A 238 -30.15 -13.89 -7.12
CA MET A 238 -30.61 -12.75 -6.33
C MET A 238 -30.03 -11.43 -6.86
N LEU A 239 -28.72 -11.36 -7.11
CA LEU A 239 -28.07 -10.17 -7.66
C LEU A 239 -28.53 -9.86 -9.09
N SER A 240 -28.80 -10.88 -9.90
CA SER A 240 -29.37 -10.76 -11.23
C SER A 240 -30.75 -10.13 -11.20
N ASP A 241 -31.61 -10.55 -10.27
CA ASP A 241 -32.96 -10.00 -10.11
C ASP A 241 -32.87 -8.51 -9.73
N ILE A 242 -31.96 -8.14 -8.81
CA ILE A 242 -31.68 -6.74 -8.45
C ILE A 242 -31.15 -5.95 -9.67
N TYR A 243 -30.23 -6.54 -10.43
CA TYR A 243 -29.66 -5.91 -11.63
C TYR A 243 -30.74 -5.56 -12.66
N ASP A 244 -31.73 -6.42 -12.85
CA ASP A 244 -32.81 -6.19 -13.83
C ASP A 244 -33.76 -5.07 -13.40
N ILE A 245 -34.05 -4.98 -12.09
CA ILE A 245 -34.98 -3.99 -11.52
C ILE A 245 -34.41 -2.58 -11.55
N ILE A 246 -33.10 -2.42 -11.31
CA ILE A 246 -32.48 -1.09 -11.20
C ILE A 246 -32.44 -0.39 -12.55
N ASP A 247 -33.16 0.72 -12.67
CA ASP A 247 -33.06 1.59 -13.82
C ASP A 247 -31.86 2.55 -13.65
N VAL A 248 -30.89 2.47 -14.57
CA VAL A 248 -29.69 3.34 -14.59
C VAL A 248 -29.85 4.45 -15.64
N THR A 249 -30.92 4.43 -16.42
CA THR A 249 -31.14 5.40 -17.49
C THR A 249 -31.59 6.74 -16.90
N SER A 250 -30.75 7.76 -17.13
CA SER A 250 -30.95 9.22 -16.95
C SER A 250 -30.55 9.89 -15.62
N SER A 251 -29.29 10.33 -15.52
CA SER A 251 -28.96 11.77 -15.43
C SER A 251 -27.44 12.02 -15.48
N PRO A 252 -26.94 12.95 -16.34
CA PRO A 252 -25.55 13.40 -16.35
C PRO A 252 -25.20 14.35 -15.18
N VAL A 253 -26.19 14.77 -14.39
CA VAL A 253 -26.02 15.54 -13.14
C VAL A 253 -26.39 14.61 -11.99
N LEU A 254 -25.40 14.23 -11.18
CA LEU A 254 -25.52 13.28 -10.06
C LEU A 254 -26.82 13.49 -9.26
N PRO A 255 -27.80 12.57 -9.30
CA PRO A 255 -28.84 12.57 -8.28
C PRO A 255 -28.16 12.26 -6.95
N GLU A 256 -28.31 13.16 -5.97
CA GLU A 256 -27.96 12.86 -4.58
C GLU A 256 -28.64 11.54 -4.21
N THR A 257 -27.83 10.54 -3.84
CA THR A 257 -28.39 9.23 -3.51
C THR A 257 -28.72 9.22 -2.03
N TYR A 258 -30.01 9.10 -1.71
CA TYR A 258 -30.49 8.99 -0.34
C TYR A 258 -30.85 7.53 -0.06
N LEU A 259 -30.34 7.00 1.05
CA LEU A 259 -30.62 5.65 1.52
C LEU A 259 -31.22 5.74 2.91
N ASN A 260 -32.31 5.03 3.15
CA ASN A 260 -32.85 4.87 4.50
C ASN A 260 -32.15 3.69 5.17
N LEU A 261 -31.31 3.98 6.16
CA LEU A 261 -30.42 3.00 6.79
C LEU A 261 -30.58 3.04 8.31
N ASN A 262 -30.56 1.86 8.91
CA ASN A 262 -30.51 1.69 10.35
C ASN A 262 -29.12 1.19 10.75
N PHE A 263 -28.21 2.13 11.03
CA PHE A 263 -26.85 1.83 11.52
C PHE A 263 -26.75 1.82 13.04
N HIS A 264 -27.62 2.56 13.73
CA HIS A 264 -27.65 2.66 15.19
C HIS A 264 -29.04 2.20 15.67
N GLN A 265 -29.07 1.33 16.68
CA GLN A 265 -30.24 0.52 17.10
C GLN A 265 -31.54 1.28 17.45
N ASP A 266 -31.56 2.62 17.39
CA ASP A 266 -32.62 3.46 17.91
C ASP A 266 -33.58 4.06 16.86
N SER A 267 -33.26 4.08 15.56
CA SER A 267 -34.23 4.46 14.50
C SER A 267 -33.64 4.39 13.09
N GLU A 268 -34.51 4.17 12.10
CA GLU A 268 -34.18 4.39 10.68
C GLU A 268 -33.84 5.85 10.40
N MET A 269 -32.72 6.07 9.71
CA MET A 269 -32.16 7.38 9.46
C MET A 269 -31.80 7.51 7.98
N VAL A 270 -32.10 8.67 7.39
CA VAL A 270 -31.81 8.92 5.98
C VAL A 270 -30.37 9.37 5.84
N TYR A 271 -29.57 8.63 5.07
CA TYR A 271 -28.20 8.97 4.72
C TYR A 271 -28.12 9.44 3.26
N ARG A 272 -27.47 10.57 3.04
CA ARG A 272 -27.01 11.01 1.74
C ARG A 272 -25.64 10.40 1.44
N VAL A 273 -25.54 9.61 0.37
CA VAL A 273 -24.31 8.96 -0.05
C VAL A 273 -23.59 9.79 -1.11
N ASN A 274 -22.46 10.37 -0.72
CA ASN A 274 -21.58 11.11 -1.61
C ASN A 274 -20.61 10.16 -2.31
N LYS A 275 -20.55 10.22 -3.64
CA LYS A 275 -19.74 9.33 -4.48
C LYS A 275 -18.65 10.11 -5.22
N ILE A 276 -17.38 9.72 -5.06
CA ILE A 276 -16.27 10.27 -5.85
C ILE A 276 -15.66 9.17 -6.70
N LYS A 277 -15.83 9.26 -8.02
CA LYS A 277 -15.32 8.26 -8.97
C LYS A 277 -13.90 8.58 -9.41
N PHE A 278 -12.89 7.86 -8.97
CA PHE A 278 -11.51 7.93 -9.48
C PHE A 278 -11.27 6.92 -10.61
N ARG A 279 -10.05 6.88 -11.16
CA ARG A 279 -9.64 5.81 -12.09
C ARG A 279 -9.46 4.49 -11.32
N GLU A 280 -9.03 4.59 -10.09
CA GLU A 280 -8.67 3.49 -9.21
C GLU A 280 -9.88 2.89 -8.48
N GLY A 281 -10.98 3.65 -8.35
CA GLY A 281 -12.15 3.19 -7.60
C GLY A 281 -13.22 4.26 -7.39
N ILE A 282 -14.16 4.01 -6.49
CA ILE A 282 -15.22 4.94 -6.07
C ILE A 282 -15.17 5.09 -4.55
N LEU A 283 -14.92 6.29 -4.05
CA LEU A 283 -15.09 6.60 -2.63
C LEU A 283 -16.57 6.86 -2.35
N CYS A 284 -17.13 6.15 -1.38
CA CYS A 284 -18.49 6.36 -0.87
C CYS A 284 -18.40 6.92 0.55
N VAL A 285 -19.13 8.01 0.82
CA VAL A 285 -19.22 8.65 2.15
C VAL A 285 -20.68 8.81 2.53
N TYR A 286 -21.08 8.25 3.66
CA TYR A 286 -22.46 8.19 4.14
C TYR A 286 -22.70 9.29 5.16
N VAL A 287 -23.35 10.37 4.74
CA VAL A 287 -23.61 11.52 5.60
C VAL A 287 -25.09 11.52 6.00
N PRO A 288 -25.44 11.57 7.29
CA PRO A 288 -26.79 11.89 7.74
C PRO A 288 -27.43 13.05 6.97
N ALA A 289 -28.66 12.89 6.49
CA ALA A 289 -29.34 13.89 5.66
C ALA A 289 -29.64 15.20 6.42
N ASP A 290 -29.76 15.13 7.74
CA ASP A 290 -29.99 16.25 8.66
C ASP A 290 -28.70 16.98 9.08
N LYS A 291 -27.52 16.43 8.78
CA LYS A 291 -26.22 17.04 9.13
C LYS A 291 -25.66 17.88 7.98
N MET A 292 -25.04 19.01 8.34
CA MET A 292 -24.33 19.87 7.39
C MET A 292 -23.03 19.24 6.88
N MET A 293 -22.70 19.51 5.61
CA MET A 293 -21.47 19.06 4.93
C MET A 293 -20.23 19.90 5.31
N GLN A 294 -20.07 20.28 6.58
CA GLN A 294 -18.86 21.00 7.00
C GLN A 294 -17.63 20.11 6.73
N GLY A 295 -16.62 20.66 6.05
CA GLY A 295 -15.37 19.97 5.70
C GLY A 295 -15.42 18.96 4.55
N ILE A 296 -16.56 18.30 4.29
CA ILE A 296 -16.68 17.33 3.19
C ILE A 296 -16.58 18.02 1.84
N VAL A 297 -17.32 19.11 1.59
CA VAL A 297 -17.25 19.81 0.28
C VAL A 297 -15.84 20.31 -0.03
N GLU A 298 -15.11 20.79 0.99
CA GLU A 298 -13.70 21.20 0.86
C GLU A 298 -12.80 20.00 0.53
N LEU A 299 -12.97 18.89 1.25
CA LEU A 299 -12.27 17.63 0.98
C LEU A 299 -12.57 17.18 -0.46
N LEU A 300 -13.84 17.07 -0.85
CA LEU A 300 -14.33 16.70 -2.20
C LEU A 300 -13.74 17.58 -3.31
N SER A 301 -13.56 18.88 -3.04
CA SER A 301 -12.96 19.85 -3.97
C SER A 301 -11.46 19.61 -4.22
N ARG A 302 -10.77 18.89 -3.31
CA ARG A 302 -9.34 18.54 -3.39
C ARG A 302 -9.11 17.10 -3.85
N ARG A 303 -9.89 16.64 -4.82
CA ARG A 303 -9.90 15.29 -5.40
C ARG A 303 -8.51 14.67 -5.65
N GLY A 304 -7.56 15.45 -6.17
CA GLY A 304 -6.19 14.97 -6.43
C GLY A 304 -5.37 14.63 -5.18
N ARG A 305 -5.58 15.34 -4.05
CA ARG A 305 -4.92 15.02 -2.77
C ARG A 305 -5.59 13.82 -2.11
N ILE A 306 -6.93 13.77 -2.12
CA ILE A 306 -7.69 12.65 -1.54
C ILE A 306 -7.24 11.32 -2.13
N ILE A 307 -7.13 11.21 -3.46
CA ILE A 307 -6.74 9.95 -4.09
C ILE A 307 -5.32 9.55 -3.72
N GLN A 308 -4.37 10.50 -3.60
CA GLN A 308 -3.02 10.17 -3.16
C GLN A 308 -2.99 9.67 -1.72
N ASP A 309 -3.79 10.26 -0.84
CA ASP A 309 -3.86 9.83 0.56
C ASP A 309 -4.58 8.48 0.70
N LEU A 310 -5.65 8.26 -0.05
CA LEU A 310 -6.30 6.95 -0.20
C LEU A 310 -5.33 5.87 -0.68
N LEU A 311 -4.56 6.14 -1.74
CA LEU A 311 -3.62 5.18 -2.29
C LEU A 311 -2.46 4.88 -1.34
N LYS A 312 -2.04 5.84 -0.51
CA LYS A 312 -1.03 5.61 0.55
C LYS A 312 -1.58 4.78 1.71
N GLN A 313 -2.89 4.86 1.96
CA GLN A 313 -3.56 4.14 3.04
C GLN A 313 -4.30 2.90 2.54
N ARG A 314 -4.10 2.50 1.28
CA ARG A 314 -4.73 1.31 0.71
C ARG A 314 -4.37 0.11 1.57
N MET A 315 -5.38 -0.68 1.92
CA MET A 315 -5.19 -1.84 2.78
C MET A 315 -4.22 -2.84 2.14
N PRO A 316 -3.21 -3.32 2.89
CA PRO A 316 -2.35 -4.41 2.44
C PRO A 316 -3.21 -5.58 1.99
N THR A 317 -2.84 -6.15 0.85
CA THR A 317 -3.59 -7.22 0.22
C THR A 317 -2.68 -8.40 -0.01
N LEU A 318 -3.09 -9.57 0.47
CA LEU A 318 -2.35 -10.81 0.31
C LEU A 318 -2.60 -11.35 -1.11
N VAL A 319 -1.63 -11.19 -2.01
CA VAL A 319 -1.75 -11.54 -3.43
C VAL A 319 -0.92 -12.79 -3.73
N SER A 320 -1.52 -13.77 -4.40
CA SER A 320 -0.77 -14.87 -5.02
C SER A 320 -0.13 -14.40 -6.31
N PHE A 321 1.14 -14.69 -6.51
CA PHE A 321 1.89 -14.22 -7.67
C PHE A 321 3.05 -15.16 -7.99
N SER A 322 3.55 -15.06 -9.22
CA SER A 322 4.85 -15.60 -9.60
C SER A 322 5.83 -14.44 -9.71
N VAL A 323 7.01 -14.60 -9.14
CA VAL A 323 8.14 -13.69 -9.36
C VAL A 323 9.14 -14.36 -10.29
N LEU A 324 9.62 -13.58 -11.24
CA LEU A 324 10.73 -13.92 -12.11
C LEU A 324 11.87 -12.95 -11.80
N VAL A 325 13.02 -13.49 -11.45
CA VAL A 325 14.27 -12.73 -11.35
C VAL A 325 15.20 -13.21 -12.44
N ALA A 326 15.72 -12.27 -13.22
CA ALA A 326 16.65 -12.54 -14.31
C ALA A 326 17.91 -11.72 -14.12
N ASP A 327 19.09 -12.33 -14.20
CA ASP A 327 20.37 -11.63 -13.98
C ASP A 327 21.40 -11.94 -15.07
N LEU A 328 22.19 -10.94 -15.45
CA LEU A 328 23.22 -11.07 -16.47
C LEU A 328 24.42 -11.84 -15.89
N GLN A 329 24.70 -13.01 -16.44
CA GLN A 329 25.82 -13.81 -15.99
C GLN A 329 27.15 -13.08 -16.22
N ASP A 330 28.03 -13.13 -15.22
CA ASP A 330 29.38 -12.55 -15.25
C ASP A 330 29.36 -11.03 -15.53
N SER A 331 28.31 -10.32 -15.13
CA SER A 331 28.15 -8.89 -15.38
C SER A 331 29.32 -8.02 -14.92
N ILE A 332 29.91 -8.34 -13.77
CA ILE A 332 31.10 -7.66 -13.24
C ILE A 332 32.29 -7.84 -14.19
N ARG A 333 32.51 -9.05 -14.72
CA ARG A 333 33.58 -9.32 -15.69
C ARG A 333 33.31 -8.55 -16.99
N ILE A 334 32.07 -8.60 -17.48
CA ILE A 334 31.66 -7.89 -18.69
C ILE A 334 31.86 -6.37 -18.53
N CYS A 335 31.49 -5.81 -17.39
CA CYS A 335 31.69 -4.39 -17.05
C CYS A 335 33.18 -4.01 -17.01
N ALA A 336 34.06 -4.92 -16.57
CA ALA A 336 35.50 -4.70 -16.57
C ALA A 336 36.14 -4.81 -17.96
N GLU A 337 35.54 -5.57 -18.89
CA GLU A 337 36.05 -5.76 -20.26
C GLU A 337 35.53 -4.70 -21.25
N LEU A 338 34.33 -4.17 -21.02
CA LEU A 338 33.71 -3.18 -21.91
C LEU A 338 34.02 -1.75 -21.44
N PRO A 339 34.26 -0.80 -22.38
CA PRO A 339 34.21 0.62 -22.04
C PRO A 339 32.84 0.96 -21.41
N PRO A 340 32.78 1.90 -20.44
CA PRO A 340 31.54 2.21 -19.72
C PRO A 340 30.36 2.53 -20.64
N GLU A 341 30.58 3.31 -21.70
CA GLU A 341 29.54 3.68 -22.67
C GLU A 341 28.94 2.47 -23.39
N GLU A 342 29.76 1.46 -23.70
CA GLU A 342 29.31 0.25 -24.35
C GLU A 342 28.62 -0.69 -23.38
N TYR A 343 29.09 -0.76 -22.12
CA TYR A 343 28.39 -1.50 -21.07
C TYR A 343 26.99 -0.92 -20.84
N PHE A 344 26.87 0.42 -20.70
CA PHE A 344 25.57 1.09 -20.60
C PHE A 344 24.68 0.83 -21.82
N ARG A 345 25.26 0.81 -23.03
CA ARG A 345 24.52 0.47 -24.26
C ARG A 345 24.03 -0.98 -24.24
N LEU A 346 24.87 -1.92 -23.82
CA LEU A 346 24.53 -3.34 -23.70
C LEU A 346 23.36 -3.53 -22.74
N ILE A 347 23.44 -2.96 -21.54
CA ILE A 347 22.37 -3.06 -20.54
C ILE A 347 21.07 -2.48 -21.12
N ASN A 348 21.09 -1.27 -21.68
CA ASN A 348 19.88 -0.68 -22.28
C ASN A 348 19.30 -1.52 -23.43
N GLU A 349 20.15 -2.13 -24.27
CA GLU A 349 19.67 -3.05 -25.31
C GLU A 349 19.04 -4.32 -24.73
N ILE A 350 19.60 -4.89 -23.66
CA ILE A 350 19.00 -6.02 -22.93
C ILE A 350 17.61 -5.61 -22.45
N TRP A 351 17.49 -4.53 -21.67
CA TRP A 351 16.20 -4.06 -21.14
C TRP A 351 15.16 -3.84 -22.22
N LYS A 352 15.53 -3.15 -23.30
CA LYS A 352 14.64 -2.87 -24.43
C LYS A 352 14.20 -4.13 -25.17
N CYS A 353 15.09 -5.10 -25.30
CA CYS A 353 14.78 -6.38 -25.94
C CYS A 353 13.79 -7.20 -25.10
N MET A 354 13.92 -7.17 -23.78
CA MET A 354 13.13 -7.98 -22.85
C MET A 354 11.76 -7.37 -22.50
N GLU A 355 11.63 -6.04 -22.55
CA GLU A 355 10.39 -5.32 -22.22
C GLU A 355 9.17 -5.83 -23.01
N GLY A 356 9.36 -6.15 -24.29
CA GLY A 356 8.32 -6.69 -25.15
C GLY A 356 7.76 -8.03 -24.64
N SER A 357 8.63 -8.94 -24.22
CA SER A 357 8.24 -10.24 -23.65
C SER A 357 7.53 -10.08 -22.32
N PHE A 358 8.03 -9.22 -21.41
CA PHE A 358 7.34 -8.97 -20.15
C PHE A 358 5.94 -8.40 -20.36
N LYS A 359 5.79 -7.42 -21.26
CA LYS A 359 4.49 -6.86 -21.59
C LYS A 359 3.54 -7.89 -22.21
N LYS A 360 4.04 -8.72 -23.13
CA LYS A 360 3.27 -9.80 -23.80
C LYS A 360 2.69 -10.80 -22.80
N TYR A 361 3.44 -11.11 -21.74
CA TYR A 361 3.04 -12.07 -20.71
C TYR A 361 2.53 -11.41 -19.42
N TYR A 362 2.11 -10.14 -19.48
CA TYR A 362 1.51 -9.42 -18.35
C TYR A 362 2.41 -9.29 -17.11
N GLY A 363 3.73 -9.29 -17.31
CA GLY A 363 4.72 -9.06 -16.27
C GLY A 363 4.73 -7.60 -15.82
N THR A 364 4.59 -7.38 -14.52
CA THR A 364 4.68 -6.06 -13.88
C THR A 364 6.08 -5.84 -13.33
N TYR A 365 6.69 -4.70 -13.65
CA TYR A 365 8.02 -4.37 -13.19
C TYR A 365 8.10 -4.30 -11.65
N GLY A 366 9.09 -4.98 -11.08
CA GLY A 366 9.44 -4.93 -9.67
C GLY A 366 10.76 -4.18 -9.44
N LYS A 367 10.91 -3.63 -8.24
CA LYS A 367 12.13 -2.91 -7.86
C LYS A 367 13.32 -3.88 -7.75
N HIS A 368 14.43 -3.53 -8.39
CA HIS A 368 15.70 -4.24 -8.28
C HIS A 368 16.87 -3.26 -8.20
N ALA A 369 18.00 -3.70 -7.64
CA ALA A 369 19.24 -2.94 -7.60
C ALA A 369 20.27 -3.57 -8.55
N GLY A 370 20.78 -2.80 -9.52
CA GLY A 370 21.81 -3.26 -10.46
C GLY A 370 21.27 -3.59 -11.84
N ASP A 371 21.85 -4.60 -12.47
CA ASP A 371 21.57 -5.02 -13.85
C ASP A 371 20.62 -6.22 -13.97
N GLY A 372 20.17 -6.76 -12.83
CA GLY A 372 19.10 -7.74 -12.78
C GLY A 372 17.71 -7.15 -13.01
N MET A 373 16.78 -8.01 -13.41
CA MET A 373 15.38 -7.70 -13.70
C MET A 373 14.50 -8.47 -12.71
N VAL A 374 13.56 -7.80 -12.06
CA VAL A 374 12.54 -8.43 -11.19
C VAL A 374 11.18 -8.10 -11.77
N TYR A 375 10.37 -9.12 -12.02
CA TYR A 375 9.02 -8.97 -12.54
C TYR A 375 8.02 -9.86 -11.80
N TYR A 376 6.83 -9.31 -11.58
CA TYR A 376 5.72 -9.98 -10.92
C TYR A 376 4.63 -10.33 -11.94
N PHE A 377 4.16 -11.57 -11.88
CA PHE A 377 3.00 -12.06 -12.63
C PHE A 377 1.91 -12.28 -11.58
N LEU A 378 1.00 -11.32 -11.46
CA LEU A 378 -0.04 -11.34 -10.44
C LEU A 378 -1.15 -12.30 -10.85
N ARG A 379 -1.72 -13.00 -9.88
CA ARG A 379 -2.92 -13.80 -10.10
C ARG A 379 -4.12 -12.86 -10.30
N GLU A 380 -4.50 -12.66 -11.54
CA GLU A 380 -5.74 -11.99 -11.93
C GLU A 380 -6.80 -13.02 -12.38
N ARG A 381 -8.07 -12.60 -12.46
CA ARG A 381 -9.16 -13.45 -12.97
C ARG A 381 -8.84 -13.91 -14.39
N ASP A 382 -9.08 -15.19 -14.67
CA ASP A 382 -8.83 -15.82 -15.97
C ASP A 382 -7.35 -15.76 -16.44
N SER A 383 -6.41 -15.37 -15.57
CA SER A 383 -4.98 -15.32 -15.89
C SER A 383 -4.27 -16.62 -15.50
N ASN A 384 -3.45 -17.13 -16.41
CA ASN A 384 -2.51 -18.21 -16.12
C ASN A 384 -1.15 -17.64 -15.73
N TYR A 385 -1.10 -16.90 -14.61
CA TYR A 385 0.08 -16.14 -14.20
C TYR A 385 1.35 -17.02 -14.04
N LEU A 386 1.20 -18.29 -13.66
CA LEU A 386 2.30 -19.25 -13.58
C LEU A 386 2.84 -19.62 -14.95
N MET A 387 1.97 -19.99 -15.89
CA MET A 387 2.37 -20.29 -17.26
C MET A 387 2.95 -19.06 -17.96
N ASN A 388 2.38 -17.88 -17.72
CA ASN A 388 2.89 -16.61 -18.23
C ASN A 388 4.34 -16.38 -17.80
N ALA A 389 4.67 -16.61 -16.52
CA ALA A 389 6.05 -16.48 -16.04
C ALA A 389 7.01 -17.47 -16.73
N ILE A 390 6.58 -18.73 -16.89
CA ILE A 390 7.37 -19.77 -17.57
C ILE A 390 7.58 -19.44 -19.05
N LEU A 391 6.52 -19.13 -19.78
CA LEU A 391 6.59 -18.77 -21.20
C LEU A 391 7.43 -17.52 -21.43
N CYS A 392 7.28 -16.51 -20.57
CA CYS A 392 8.11 -15.32 -20.59
C CYS A 392 9.59 -15.69 -20.45
N SER A 393 9.94 -16.50 -19.45
CA SER A 393 11.34 -16.89 -19.23
C SER A 393 11.98 -17.62 -20.42
N LEU A 394 11.21 -18.46 -21.12
CA LEU A 394 11.67 -19.16 -22.34
C LEU A 394 11.92 -18.17 -23.48
N GLU A 395 11.00 -17.21 -23.68
CA GLU A 395 11.16 -16.17 -24.70
C GLU A 395 12.33 -15.23 -24.40
N LEU A 396 12.56 -14.88 -23.13
CA LEU A 396 13.70 -14.08 -22.69
C LEU A 396 15.02 -14.78 -23.03
N ARG A 397 15.10 -16.10 -22.82
CA ARG A 397 16.30 -16.90 -23.14
C ARG A 397 16.61 -16.89 -24.64
N GLU A 398 15.59 -17.02 -25.49
CA GLU A 398 15.79 -16.96 -26.96
C GLU A 398 16.16 -15.53 -27.42
N SER A 399 15.50 -14.52 -26.88
CA SER A 399 15.84 -13.11 -27.13
C SER A 399 17.29 -12.80 -26.74
N MET A 400 17.77 -13.34 -25.62
CA MET A 400 19.14 -13.15 -25.16
C MET A 400 20.16 -13.83 -26.08
N LYS A 401 19.85 -15.02 -26.61
CA LYS A 401 20.72 -15.68 -27.62
C LYS A 401 20.85 -14.82 -28.88
N ASN A 402 19.75 -14.26 -29.36
CA ASN A 402 19.76 -13.38 -30.52
C ASN A 402 20.59 -12.11 -30.27
N LEU A 403 20.43 -11.51 -29.09
CA LEU A 403 21.23 -10.34 -28.68
C LEU A 403 22.72 -10.68 -28.56
N SER A 404 23.06 -11.84 -27.97
CA SER A 404 24.44 -12.32 -27.89
C SER A 404 25.06 -12.49 -29.27
N ASN A 405 24.34 -13.10 -30.21
CA ASN A 405 24.81 -13.27 -31.59
C ASN A 405 25.01 -11.93 -32.30
N LYS A 406 24.08 -10.97 -32.11
CA LYS A 406 24.22 -9.61 -32.65
C LYS A 406 25.50 -8.95 -32.15
N TRP A 407 25.76 -9.00 -30.84
CA TRP A 407 26.96 -8.40 -30.24
C TRP A 407 28.25 -9.08 -30.67
N LYS A 408 28.25 -10.42 -30.80
CA LYS A 408 29.37 -11.18 -31.38
C LYS A 408 29.70 -10.69 -32.79
N MET A 409 28.69 -10.50 -33.64
CA MET A 409 28.88 -10.08 -35.03
C MET A 409 29.27 -8.61 -35.19
N THR A 410 28.68 -7.70 -34.42
CA THR A 410 28.93 -6.25 -34.58
C THR A 410 30.26 -5.82 -33.98
N LYS A 411 30.70 -6.46 -32.90
CA LYS A 411 31.91 -6.07 -32.17
C LYS A 411 33.09 -7.02 -32.41
N GLY A 412 32.87 -8.22 -32.92
CA GLY A 412 33.88 -9.29 -32.89
C GLY A 412 34.19 -9.75 -31.46
N TRP A 413 33.25 -9.54 -30.53
CA TRP A 413 33.41 -9.87 -29.12
C TRP A 413 32.88 -11.28 -28.86
N PHE A 414 33.77 -12.24 -28.60
CA PHE A 414 33.44 -13.66 -28.51
C PHE A 414 32.76 -14.08 -27.20
N ASN A 415 32.46 -13.14 -26.30
CA ASN A 415 31.76 -13.45 -25.07
C ASN A 415 30.31 -13.86 -25.36
N GLU A 416 29.88 -14.88 -24.65
CA GLU A 416 28.50 -15.33 -24.67
C GLU A 416 27.72 -14.61 -23.58
N LEU A 417 26.59 -14.03 -23.96
CA LEU A 417 25.73 -13.33 -23.02
C LEU A 417 24.62 -14.29 -22.57
N TYR A 418 24.53 -14.48 -21.25
CA TYR A 418 23.54 -15.34 -20.64
C TYR A 418 22.71 -14.56 -19.65
N LEU A 419 21.40 -14.72 -19.76
CA LEU A 419 20.45 -14.22 -18.78
C LEU A 419 19.95 -15.41 -17.97
N ASN A 420 20.44 -15.53 -16.74
CA ASN A 420 20.07 -16.59 -15.82
C ASN A 420 18.73 -16.26 -15.18
N VAL A 421 17.83 -17.23 -15.06
CA VAL A 421 16.45 -16.96 -14.60
C VAL A 421 16.09 -17.87 -13.44
N GLY A 422 15.57 -17.26 -12.38
CA GLY A 422 14.90 -17.94 -11.27
C GLY A 422 13.44 -17.54 -11.19
N ILE A 423 12.56 -18.52 -11.06
CA ILE A 423 11.12 -18.31 -10.93
C ILE A 423 10.66 -18.94 -9.62
N ASN A 424 9.84 -18.21 -8.88
CA ASN A 424 9.17 -18.76 -7.71
C ASN A 424 7.73 -18.26 -7.62
N GLU A 425 6.85 -19.11 -7.10
CA GLU A 425 5.49 -18.72 -6.72
C GLU A 425 5.45 -18.43 -5.23
N GLY A 426 4.63 -17.45 -4.86
CA GLY A 426 4.32 -17.21 -3.47
C GLY A 426 3.05 -16.40 -3.28
N GLN A 427 2.69 -16.25 -2.02
CA GLN A 427 1.58 -15.42 -1.60
C GLN A 427 2.11 -14.44 -0.57
N GLU A 428 2.12 -13.15 -0.91
CA GLU A 428 2.74 -12.10 -0.10
C GLU A 428 1.86 -10.87 0.01
N TYR A 429 2.11 -10.06 1.03
CA TYR A 429 1.43 -8.79 1.18
C TYR A 429 1.96 -7.82 0.14
N PHE A 430 1.06 -7.39 -0.73
CA PHE A 430 1.24 -6.24 -1.57
C PHE A 430 0.60 -5.04 -0.89
N GLY A 431 1.41 -4.01 -0.73
CA GLY A 431 0.99 -2.75 -0.15
C GLY A 431 1.71 -1.61 -0.82
N THR A 432 1.17 -0.42 -0.59
CA THR A 432 1.78 0.83 -0.99
C THR A 432 2.64 1.33 0.16
N ILE A 433 3.96 1.16 0.05
CA ILE A 433 4.87 1.74 1.04
C ILE A 433 5.16 3.19 0.64
N PRO A 434 5.01 4.16 1.56
CA PRO A 434 5.41 5.54 1.31
C PRO A 434 6.94 5.63 1.23
N ALA A 435 7.49 5.48 0.03
CA ALA A 435 8.88 5.80 -0.28
C ALA A 435 8.88 7.00 -1.22
N SER A 436 9.14 8.21 -0.70
CA SER A 436 9.33 9.52 -1.38
C SER A 436 9.29 9.56 -2.92
N PRO A 437 8.91 10.68 -3.55
CA PRO A 437 7.54 11.06 -3.93
C PRO A 437 6.69 9.99 -4.65
N THR A 438 7.16 8.75 -4.80
CA THR A 438 6.44 7.66 -5.48
C THR A 438 5.71 6.75 -4.51
N ILE A 439 4.66 6.10 -4.99
CA ILE A 439 4.02 5.00 -4.26
C ILE A 439 4.64 3.72 -4.81
N GLU A 440 5.40 3.00 -3.98
CA GLU A 440 6.04 1.75 -4.41
C GLU A 440 5.10 0.58 -4.12
N PHE A 441 4.80 -0.18 -5.17
CA PHE A 441 4.18 -1.49 -5.04
C PHE A 441 5.27 -2.48 -4.67
N THR A 442 5.20 -3.03 -3.46
CA THR A 442 6.21 -3.99 -2.99
C THR A 442 5.53 -5.24 -2.46
N ALA A 443 6.11 -6.39 -2.82
CA ALA A 443 5.81 -7.66 -2.18
C ALA A 443 6.72 -7.77 -0.95
N LEU A 444 6.14 -7.99 0.22
CA LEU A 444 6.88 -8.26 1.45
C LEU A 444 6.91 -9.78 1.70
N GLY A 445 8.07 -10.40 1.48
CA GLY A 445 8.32 -11.80 1.83
C GLY A 445 9.54 -12.41 1.14
N ASP A 446 9.65 -13.73 1.27
CA ASP A 446 10.83 -14.52 0.84
C ASP A 446 10.79 -14.93 -0.63
N SER A 447 9.67 -14.77 -1.33
CA SER A 447 9.49 -15.28 -2.69
C SER A 447 10.44 -14.64 -3.68
N VAL A 448 10.64 -13.32 -3.55
CA VAL A 448 11.60 -12.56 -4.36
C VAL A 448 13.03 -13.00 -4.04
N ASN A 449 13.33 -13.25 -2.76
CA ASN A 449 14.63 -13.76 -2.33
C ASN A 449 14.91 -15.14 -2.93
N TYR A 450 13.95 -16.06 -2.88
CA TYR A 450 14.08 -17.39 -3.46
C TYR A 450 14.29 -17.32 -4.97
N ALA A 451 13.48 -16.55 -5.71
CA ALA A 451 13.68 -16.38 -7.15
C ALA A 451 15.04 -15.76 -7.48
N GLY A 452 15.49 -14.77 -6.69
CA GLY A 452 16.83 -14.19 -6.81
C GLY A 452 17.94 -15.21 -6.59
N ARG A 453 17.83 -16.05 -5.55
CA ARG A 453 18.79 -17.14 -5.28
C ARG A 453 18.80 -18.20 -6.38
N LEU A 454 17.65 -18.52 -6.97
CA LEU A 454 17.56 -19.44 -8.10
C LEU A 454 18.19 -18.86 -9.36
N SER A 455 18.00 -17.57 -9.65
CA SER A 455 18.68 -16.87 -10.73
C SER A 455 20.20 -16.88 -10.52
N ASP A 456 20.64 -16.60 -9.28
CA ASP A 456 22.03 -16.69 -8.86
C ASP A 456 22.63 -18.10 -9.01
N PHE A 457 21.82 -19.15 -8.80
CA PHE A 457 22.20 -20.55 -8.92
C PHE A 457 22.30 -20.99 -10.37
N ALA A 458 21.40 -20.49 -11.22
CA ALA A 458 21.32 -20.80 -12.64
C ALA A 458 22.61 -20.45 -13.39
N ARG A 459 22.91 -21.19 -14.45
CA ARG A 459 24.09 -21.00 -15.30
C ARG A 459 23.75 -21.20 -16.76
N TYR A 460 24.48 -20.52 -17.64
CA TYR A 460 24.38 -20.67 -19.09
C TYR A 460 22.95 -20.40 -19.61
N GLY A 461 22.26 -19.43 -19.00
CA GLY A 461 20.90 -19.07 -19.36
C GLY A 461 19.85 -20.12 -19.01
N SER A 462 20.15 -21.00 -18.05
CA SER A 462 19.15 -21.95 -17.53
C SER A 462 18.07 -21.22 -16.73
N ILE A 463 16.89 -21.83 -16.73
CA ILE A 463 15.70 -21.33 -16.06
C ILE A 463 15.39 -22.32 -14.94
N TRP A 464 15.39 -21.85 -13.70
CA TRP A 464 15.14 -22.67 -12.52
C TRP A 464 13.84 -22.26 -11.85
N THR A 465 13.08 -23.25 -11.39
CA THR A 465 11.82 -23.02 -10.68
C THR A 465 11.69 -23.95 -9.47
N THR A 466 10.81 -23.58 -8.54
CA THR A 466 10.51 -24.40 -7.37
C THR A 466 9.48 -25.48 -7.66
N LYS A 467 9.53 -26.57 -6.89
CA LYS A 467 8.51 -27.63 -6.91
C LYS A 467 7.12 -27.10 -6.58
N ASN A 468 7.02 -26.09 -5.71
CA ASN A 468 5.75 -25.47 -5.33
C ASN A 468 5.06 -24.85 -6.55
N LEU A 469 5.78 -24.04 -7.33
CA LEU A 469 5.27 -23.47 -8.57
C LEU A 469 4.78 -24.55 -9.53
N MET A 470 5.58 -25.58 -9.78
CA MET A 470 5.21 -26.67 -10.70
C MET A 470 4.01 -27.49 -10.23
N ASN A 471 3.78 -27.58 -8.93
CA ASN A 471 2.64 -28.30 -8.34
C ASN A 471 1.33 -27.52 -8.40
N ARG A 472 1.38 -26.19 -8.61
CA ARG A 472 0.19 -25.35 -8.74
C ARG A 472 -0.36 -25.27 -10.17
N LEU A 473 0.42 -25.73 -11.14
CA LEU A 473 -0.03 -25.91 -12.51
C LEU A 473 -1.04 -27.07 -12.60
N SER A 474 -1.98 -26.97 -13.53
CA SER A 474 -2.85 -28.10 -13.89
C SER A 474 -2.04 -29.25 -14.51
N ASP A 475 -2.64 -30.44 -14.54
CA ASP A 475 -1.99 -31.60 -15.15
C ASP A 475 -1.74 -31.40 -16.66
N GLU A 476 -2.64 -30.73 -17.34
CA GLU A 476 -2.51 -30.36 -18.76
C GLU A 476 -1.35 -29.39 -18.98
N GLU A 477 -1.26 -28.33 -18.17
CA GLU A 477 -0.18 -27.33 -18.24
C GLU A 477 1.18 -27.95 -17.95
N ARG A 478 1.28 -28.75 -16.89
CA ARG A 478 2.53 -29.39 -16.50
C ARG A 478 3.04 -30.38 -17.55
N LYS A 479 2.15 -31.03 -18.31
CA LYS A 479 2.52 -31.93 -19.43
C LYS A 479 3.10 -31.18 -20.64
N GLN A 480 2.77 -29.91 -20.80
CA GLN A 480 3.32 -29.06 -21.87
C GLN A 480 4.77 -28.68 -21.56
N ILE A 481 5.18 -28.63 -20.30
CA ILE A 481 6.52 -28.18 -19.92
C ILE A 481 7.51 -29.35 -19.95
N CYS A 482 8.65 -29.15 -20.61
CA CYS A 482 9.81 -30.03 -20.52
C CYS A 482 10.72 -29.55 -19.39
N TYR A 483 10.68 -30.22 -18.23
CA TYR A 483 11.52 -29.93 -17.07
C TYR A 483 12.27 -31.17 -16.58
N GLY A 484 13.37 -30.95 -15.86
CA GLY A 484 14.18 -32.03 -15.32
C GLY A 484 15.44 -31.56 -14.61
N ILE A 485 16.30 -32.53 -14.28
CA ILE A 485 17.59 -32.31 -13.64
C ILE A 485 18.66 -33.04 -14.44
N ARG A 486 19.76 -32.34 -14.72
CA ARG A 486 20.98 -32.97 -15.27
C ARG A 486 21.80 -33.56 -14.12
N LYS A 487 22.16 -34.83 -14.25
CA LYS A 487 23.08 -35.52 -13.33
C LYS A 487 24.30 -36.03 -14.07
N LYS A 488 25.45 -35.99 -13.41
CA LYS A 488 26.66 -36.67 -13.89
C LYS A 488 26.62 -38.13 -13.48
N GLU A 489 26.49 -39.01 -14.45
CA GLU A 489 26.57 -40.46 -14.27
C GLU A 489 27.69 -41.01 -15.16
N GLN A 490 28.70 -41.67 -14.57
CA GLN A 490 29.82 -42.28 -15.30
C GLN A 490 30.48 -41.33 -16.33
N ASN A 491 30.73 -40.07 -15.93
CA ASN A 491 31.30 -39.02 -16.79
C ASN A 491 30.43 -38.57 -17.99
N ARG A 492 29.14 -38.91 -18.00
CA ARG A 492 28.14 -38.41 -18.96
C ARG A 492 27.08 -37.58 -18.23
N ASP A 493 26.67 -36.47 -18.84
CA ASP A 493 25.52 -35.70 -18.37
C ASP A 493 24.24 -36.35 -18.87
N VAL A 494 23.46 -36.93 -17.95
CA VAL A 494 22.17 -37.56 -18.23
C VAL A 494 21.06 -36.63 -17.74
N MET A 495 20.12 -36.35 -18.63
CA MET A 495 18.90 -35.59 -18.28
C MET A 495 17.83 -36.53 -17.75
N ILE A 496 17.45 -36.35 -16.48
CA ILE A 496 16.29 -37.04 -15.92
C ILE A 496 15.11 -36.08 -15.99
N LYS A 497 14.11 -36.44 -16.80
CA LYS A 497 12.91 -35.62 -17.03
C LYS A 497 11.91 -35.78 -15.89
N ASN A 498 11.10 -34.76 -15.66
CA ASN A 498 9.97 -34.75 -14.72
C ASN A 498 10.37 -35.07 -13.27
N ILE A 499 11.57 -34.65 -12.83
CA ILE A 499 12.03 -34.82 -11.46
C ILE A 499 12.44 -33.50 -10.82
N PHE A 500 12.54 -33.51 -9.50
CA PHE A 500 13.03 -32.40 -8.70
C PHE A 500 14.26 -32.85 -7.91
N SER A 501 15.10 -31.91 -7.53
CA SER A 501 16.22 -32.13 -6.61
C SER A 501 16.28 -31.00 -5.60
N ARG A 502 16.83 -31.24 -4.40
CA ARG A 502 17.15 -30.13 -3.51
C ARG A 502 18.33 -29.36 -4.08
N VAL A 503 18.39 -28.06 -3.82
CA VAL A 503 19.53 -27.22 -4.24
C VAL A 503 20.85 -27.79 -3.69
N VAL A 504 20.86 -28.26 -2.44
CA VAL A 504 22.05 -28.86 -1.81
C VAL A 504 22.56 -30.09 -2.56
N ASP A 505 21.67 -30.92 -3.10
CA ASP A 505 22.04 -32.15 -3.81
C ASP A 505 22.58 -31.88 -5.23
N LEU A 506 22.43 -30.64 -5.73
CA LEU A 506 22.93 -30.19 -7.02
C LEU A 506 24.30 -29.48 -6.89
N MET A 507 24.76 -29.25 -5.67
CA MET A 507 26.03 -28.59 -5.40
C MET A 507 27.12 -29.62 -5.05
N PRO A 508 28.36 -29.41 -5.51
CA PRO A 508 29.49 -30.19 -4.99
C PRO A 508 29.63 -29.97 -3.48
N PRO A 509 29.92 -31.02 -2.68
CA PRO A 509 30.07 -30.93 -1.23
C PRO A 509 31.08 -29.87 -0.77
N ASP A 510 32.16 -29.68 -1.54
CA ASP A 510 33.27 -28.79 -1.21
C ASP A 510 33.19 -27.41 -1.89
N SER A 511 32.02 -27.04 -2.42
CA SER A 511 31.87 -25.76 -3.13
C SER A 511 31.97 -24.57 -2.16
N PRO A 512 32.88 -23.60 -2.36
CA PRO A 512 32.93 -22.38 -1.54
C PRO A 512 31.65 -21.53 -1.67
N LYS A 513 30.80 -21.83 -2.66
CA LYS A 513 29.48 -21.20 -2.83
C LYS A 513 28.39 -21.79 -1.93
N TYR A 514 28.68 -22.84 -1.15
CA TYR A 514 27.70 -23.50 -0.28
C TYR A 514 27.06 -22.53 0.72
N SER A 515 27.86 -21.64 1.33
CA SER A 515 27.37 -20.61 2.24
C SER A 515 26.42 -19.60 1.57
N LYS A 516 26.58 -19.33 0.27
CA LYS A 516 25.74 -18.39 -0.49
C LYS A 516 24.30 -18.87 -0.65
N TYR A 517 24.08 -20.19 -0.67
CA TYR A 517 22.78 -20.82 -0.95
C TYR A 517 22.21 -21.59 0.25
N MET A 518 22.77 -21.39 1.44
CA MET A 518 22.33 -22.10 2.66
C MET A 518 20.86 -21.83 3.00
N ASP A 519 20.38 -20.61 2.72
CA ASP A 519 18.99 -20.19 2.90
C ASP A 519 18.00 -20.96 2.02
N ILE A 520 18.45 -21.47 0.87
CA ILE A 520 17.64 -22.28 -0.06
C ILE A 520 18.10 -23.73 -0.19
N ALA A 521 18.99 -24.22 0.67
CA ALA A 521 19.62 -25.53 0.52
C ALA A 521 18.63 -26.69 0.40
N ASN A 522 17.54 -26.66 1.19
CA ASN A 522 16.50 -27.68 1.19
C ASN A 522 15.37 -27.41 0.19
N LEU A 523 15.41 -26.32 -0.56
CA LEU A 523 14.39 -25.98 -1.54
C LEU A 523 14.40 -27.02 -2.67
N ALA A 524 13.25 -27.63 -2.95
CA ALA A 524 13.10 -28.56 -4.06
C ALA A 524 12.89 -27.79 -5.36
N VAL A 525 13.75 -28.03 -6.35
CA VAL A 525 13.84 -27.26 -7.59
C VAL A 525 13.94 -28.16 -8.82
N THR A 526 13.66 -27.59 -9.99
CA THR A 526 13.89 -28.21 -11.31
C THR A 526 14.35 -27.16 -12.32
N GLU A 527 15.08 -27.59 -13.35
CA GLU A 527 15.38 -26.76 -14.52
C GLU A 527 14.21 -26.89 -15.52
N ILE A 528 13.77 -25.77 -16.09
CA ILE A 528 12.84 -25.70 -17.22
C ILE A 528 13.66 -25.62 -18.51
N HIS A 529 13.44 -26.56 -19.42
CA HIS A 529 14.19 -26.63 -20.66
C HIS A 529 13.41 -26.08 -21.84
N ASP A 530 12.14 -26.46 -21.99
CA ASP A 530 11.34 -26.10 -23.16
C ASP A 530 9.85 -26.28 -22.91
N ILE A 531 9.03 -25.93 -23.90
CA ILE A 531 7.61 -26.27 -23.99
C ILE A 531 7.36 -27.20 -25.19
N ARG A 532 6.36 -28.08 -25.11
CA ARG A 532 6.02 -29.10 -26.12
C ARG A 532 5.06 -28.60 -27.19
#